data_AF-A0A954Y5H5-F1
#
_entry.id   AF-A0A954Y5H5-F1
#
_cell.length_a   1.000
_cell.length_b   1.000
_cell.length_c   1.000
_cell.angle_alpha   90.00
_cell.angle_beta   90.00
_cell.angle_gamma   90.00
#
_symmetry.space_group_name_H-M   'P 1'
#
loop_
_entity.id
_entity.type
_entity.pdbx_description
1 polymer ?
#
loop_
_entity_poly.entity_id
_entity_poly.type
_entity_poly.pdbx_seq_one_letter_code
_entity_poly.pdbx_strand_id
1 'polypeptide(L)' 'MKSKTEYLTFNLPARMAFENITPEIERIVLDSGVQEGLVLVNAMHITASVFIND' A
#
# COMPACT_ATOMS: atom_id res chain seq x y z
N MET A 1 19.03 -5.21 -10.13
CA MET A 1 17.59 -4.89 -10.00
C MET A 1 17.32 -4.57 -8.54
N LYS A 2 16.79 -3.39 -8.22
CA LYS A 2 16.41 -3.06 -6.84
C LYS A 2 14.99 -3.58 -6.60
N SER A 3 14.73 -4.05 -5.38
CA SER A 3 13.39 -4.39 -4.91
C SER A 3 13.24 -3.92 -3.48
N LYS A 4 12.01 -3.51 -3.13
CA LYS A 4 11.61 -3.17 -1.77
C LYS A 4 10.26 -3.82 -1.49
N THR A 5 10.10 -4.37 -0.28
CA THR A 5 8.87 -4.98 0.19
C THR A 5 8.61 -4.48 1.59
N GLU A 6 7.38 -4.04 1.85
CA GLU A 6 6.92 -3.51 3.12
C GLU A 6 5.52 -4.05 3.40
N TYR A 7 5.21 -4.29 4.67
CA TYR A 7 3.91 -4.80 5.10
C TYR A 7 3.22 -3.74 5.96
N LEU A 8 2.10 -3.22 5.46
CA LEU A 8 1.24 -2.33 6.22
C LEU A 8 0.18 -3.14 6.96
N THR A 9 0.08 -2.94 8.28
CA THR A 9 -0.90 -3.61 9.14
C THR A 9 -1.92 -2.60 9.63
N PHE A 10 -3.19 -2.93 9.49
CA PHE A 10 -4.30 -2.06 9.85
C PHE A 10 -5.23 -2.74 10.84
N ASN A 11 -5.71 -1.98 11.82
CA ASN A 11 -6.79 -2.39 12.71
C ASN A 11 -7.89 -1.32 12.66
N LEU A 12 -8.97 -1.61 11.93
CA LEU A 12 -10.05 -0.66 11.71
C LEU A 12 -11.14 -0.87 12.78
N PRO A 13 -11.68 0.21 13.38
CA PRO A 13 -12.63 0.11 14.48
C PRO A 13 -14.03 -0.34 14.05
N ALA A 14 -14.28 -0.40 12.74
CA ALA A 14 -15.57 -0.73 12.14
C ALA A 14 -15.42 -1.85 11.10
N ARG A 15 -16.52 -2.58 10.88
CA ARG A 15 -16.59 -3.65 9.87
C ARG A 15 -16.32 -3.16 8.44
N MET A 16 -16.68 -1.91 8.14
CA MET A 16 -16.42 -1.26 6.86
C MET A 16 -15.82 0.12 7.13
N ALA A 17 -14.65 0.38 6.56
CA ALA A 17 -13.96 1.65 6.63
C ALA A 17 -13.02 1.79 5.43
N PHE A 18 -12.67 3.04 5.10
CA PHE A 18 -11.70 3.37 4.07
C PHE A 18 -10.51 4.06 4.73
N GLU A 19 -9.30 3.57 4.44
CA GLU A 19 -8.05 4.13 4.93
C GLU A 19 -7.26 4.64 3.72
N ASN A 20 -6.85 5.90 3.74
CA ASN A 20 -6.02 6.46 2.68
C ASN A 20 -4.55 6.14 2.96
N ILE A 21 -3.98 5.22 2.19
CA ILE A 21 -2.60 4.75 2.34
C ILE A 21 -1.61 5.42 1.36
N THR A 22 -2.05 6.43 0.60
CA THR A 22 -1.23 7.10 -0.42
C THR A 22 0.08 7.67 0.17
N PRO A 23 0.07 8.36 1.33
CA PRO A 23 1.30 8.89 1.92
C PRO A 23 2.30 7.81 2.31
N GLU A 24 1.84 6.66 2.81
CA GLU A 24 2.67 5.52 3.16
C GLU A 24 3.32 4.91 1.93
N ILE A 25 2.55 4.72 0.85
CA ILE A 25 3.07 4.18 -0.41
C ILE A 25 4.09 5.14 -1.03
N GLU A 26 3.83 6.45 -1.04
CA GLU A 26 4.78 7.45 -1.55
C GLU A 26 6.11 7.39 -0.80
N ARG A 27 6.07 7.35 0.54
CA ARG A 27 7.29 7.18 1.36
C ARG A 27 8.04 5.90 1.01
N ILE A 28 7.34 4.78 0.87
CA ILE A 28 7.95 3.49 0.54
C ILE A 28 8.63 3.54 -0.83
N VAL A 29 7.99 4.18 -1.82
CA VAL A 29 8.55 4.36 -3.17
C VAL A 29 9.80 5.23 -3.13
N LEU A 30 9.77 6.37 -2.42
CA LEU A 30 10.94 7.23 -2.24
C LEU A 30 12.11 6.47 -1.59
N ASP A 31 11.83 5.78 -0.50
CA ASP A 31 12.83 4.98 0.24
C ASP A 31 13.39 3.80 -0.58
N SER A 32 12.64 3.30 -1.58
CA SER A 32 13.09 2.19 -2.43
C SER A 32 14.27 2.58 -3.33
N GLY A 33 14.41 3.88 -3.63
CA GLY A 33 15.40 4.40 -4.58
C GLY A 33 15.29 3.81 -5.99
N VAL A 34 14.13 3.27 -6.37
CA VAL A 34 13.78 2.86 -7.73
C VAL A 34 13.32 4.10 -8.50
N GLN A 35 13.99 4.42 -9.61
CA GLN A 35 13.67 5.60 -10.43
C GLN A 35 12.62 5.29 -11.51
N GLU A 36 12.70 4.09 -12.10
CA GLU A 36 11.74 3.58 -13.09
C GLU A 36 11.41 2.13 -12.75
N GLY A 37 10.13 1.79 -12.67
CA GLY A 37 9.70 0.45 -12.27
C GLY A 37 8.20 0.31 -12.08
N LEU A 38 7.81 -0.75 -11.37
CA LEU A 38 6.42 -1.08 -11.05
C LEU A 38 6.26 -1.15 -9.54
N VAL A 39 5.09 -0.73 -9.05
CA VAL A 39 4.68 -0.85 -7.65
C VAL A 39 3.43 -1.71 -7.59
N LEU A 40 3.49 -2.81 -6.85
CA LEU A 40 2.33 -3.66 -6.56
C LEU A 40 1.85 -3.33 -5.14
N VAL A 41 0.56 -2.99 -5.02
CA VAL A 41 -0.11 -2.80 -3.73
C VAL A 41 -1.33 -3.72 -3.70
N ASN A 42 -1.35 -4.68 -2.79
CA ASN A 42 -2.44 -5.64 -2.67
C ASN A 42 -2.82 -5.87 -1.20
N ALA A 43 -4.11 -6.12 -0.97
CA ALA A 43 -4.56 -6.66 0.31
C ALA A 43 -4.15 -8.14 0.39
N MET A 44 -3.65 -8.57 1.56
CA MET A 44 -3.36 -9.99 1.84
C MET A 44 -4.55 -10.72 2.48
N HIS A 45 -5.66 -10.02 2.74
CA HIS A 45 -6.90 -10.59 3.25
C HIS A 45 -7.97 -10.58 2.16
N ILE A 46 -8.68 -11.70 1.97
CA ILE A 46 -9.70 -11.88 0.93
C ILE A 46 -10.97 -11.04 1.14
N THR A 47 -11.14 -10.45 2.33
CA THR A 47 -12.26 -9.58 2.70
C THR A 47 -11.88 -8.10 2.71
N ALA A 48 -10.72 -7.75 2.16
CA ALA A 48 -10.25 -6.39 2.01
C ALA A 48 -9.82 -6.14 0.57
N SER A 49 -9.82 -4.87 0.16
CA SER A 49 -9.42 -4.44 -1.18
C SER A 49 -8.47 -3.27 -1.09
N VAL A 50 -7.52 -3.22 -2.02
CA VAL A 50 -6.80 -1.99 -2.35
C VAL A 50 -7.35 -1.51 -3.68
N PHE A 51 -7.80 -0.26 -3.72
CA PHE A 51 -8.33 0.37 -4.91
C PHE A 51 -7.94 1.85 -4.92
N ILE A 52 -8.03 2.47 -6.09
CA ILE A 52 -7.77 3.89 -6.28
C ILE A 52 -9.09 4.55 -6.63
N ASN A 53 -9.42 5.62 -5.92
CA ASN A 53 -10.56 6.49 -6.21
C ASN A 53 -10.16 7.94 -5.85
N ASP A 54 -11.06 8.90 -6.11
CA ASP A 54 -10.87 10.33 -5.85
C ASP A 54 -10.47 10.67 -4.39
#